data_AF-A0A349N6Y6-F1
#
_entry.id   AF-A0A349N6Y6-F1
#
_cell.length_a   1.000
_cell.length_b   1.000
_cell.length_c   1.000
_cell.angle_alpha   90.00
_cell.angle_beta   90.00
_cell.angle_gamma   90.00
#
_symmetry.space_group_name_H-M   'P 1'
#
loop_
_entity.id
_entity.type
_entity.pdbx_description
1 polymer ?
#
loop_
_entity_poly.entity_id
_entity_poly.type
_entity_poly.pdbx_seq_one_letter_code
_entity_poly.pdbx_strand_id
1 'polypeptide(L)' 'VFGNVRSNMRIAQEEVFGPIMSLMPYDDLDEAIEIANSTTYGLTAAIWTNNYFTAMELSRSIEA' A
#
# COMPACT_ATOMS: atom_id res chain seq x y z
N VAL A 1 -10.10 12.09 3.27
CA VAL A 1 -9.15 11.59 2.27
C VAL A 1 -7.92 12.48 2.33
N PHE A 2 -6.74 11.89 2.51
CA PHE A 2 -5.46 12.59 2.57
C PHE A 2 -4.59 12.16 1.39
N GLY A 3 -4.11 13.13 0.61
CA GLY A 3 -3.19 12.88 -0.51
C GLY A 3 -1.73 13.08 -0.12
N ASN A 4 -0.82 12.52 -0.92
CA ASN A 4 0.64 12.64 -0.76
C ASN A 4 1.13 12.23 0.63
N VAL A 5 0.52 11.18 1.19
CA VAL A 5 0.96 10.60 2.45
C VAL A 5 2.27 9.85 2.19
N ARG A 6 3.21 9.92 3.13
CA ARG A 6 4.44 9.12 3.10
C ARG A 6 4.29 7.95 4.07
N SER A 7 4.86 6.80 3.75
CA SER A 7 4.79 5.58 4.57
C SER A 7 5.23 5.78 6.01
N ASN A 8 6.20 6.66 6.27
CA ASN A 8 6.70 6.97 7.62
C ASN A 8 5.83 7.95 8.43
N MET A 9 4.73 8.47 7.87
CA MET A 9 3.82 9.34 8.61
C MET A 9 2.97 8.52 9.58
N ARG A 10 2.64 9.11 10.72
CA ARG A 10 1.82 8.47 11.76
C ARG A 10 0.46 7.95 11.23
N ILE A 11 -0.17 8.70 10.33
CA ILE A 11 -1.45 8.32 9.69
C ILE A 11 -1.34 7.11 8.75
N ALA A 12 -0.13 6.74 8.32
CA ALA A 12 0.13 5.56 7.49
C ALA A 12 0.54 4.34 8.33
N GLN A 13 1.02 4.54 9.56
CA GLN A 13 1.55 3.49 10.43
C GLN A 13 0.54 3.03 11.49
N GLU A 14 -0.31 3.93 11.99
CA GLU A 14 -1.33 3.62 12.98
C GLU A 14 -2.69 3.40 12.32
N GLU A 15 -3.39 2.34 12.74
CA GLU A 15 -4.77 2.12 12.33
C GLU A 15 -5.71 3.05 13.11
N VAL A 16 -6.35 4.00 12.40
CA VAL A 16 -7.19 5.04 13.02
C VAL A 16 -8.60 4.53 13.35
N PHE A 17 -9.02 3.38 12.81
CA PHE A 17 -10.37 2.80 12.99
C PHE A 17 -11.52 3.80 12.73
N GLY A 18 -11.34 4.68 11.74
CA GLY A 18 -12.30 5.71 11.34
C GLY A 18 -12.38 5.86 9.82
N PRO A 19 -13.30 6.69 9.29
CA PRO A 19 -13.55 6.84 7.86
C PRO A 19 -12.45 7.68 7.18
N ILE A 20 -11.22 7.18 7.20
CA ILE A 20 -10.03 7.83 6.66
C ILE A 20 -9.46 6.98 5.53
N MET A 21 -8.95 7.65 4.50
CA MET A 21 -8.22 7.04 3.39
C MET A 21 -6.97 7.88 3.14
N SER A 22 -5.82 7.22 3.10
CA SER A 22 -4.51 7.79 2.79
C SER A 22 -4.10 7.35 1.39
N LEU A 23 -3.71 8.31 0.55
CA LEU A 23 -3.21 8.06 -0.79
C LEU A 23 -1.69 8.32 -0.79
N MET A 24 -0.94 7.29 -1.18
CA MET A 24 0.51 7.31 -1.27
C MET A 24 0.89 7.08 -2.74
N PRO A 25 1.37 8.12 -3.46
CA PRO A 25 1.89 7.94 -4.80
C PRO A 25 3.21 7.17 -4.75
N TYR A 26 3.55 6.51 -5.86
CA TYR A 26 4.80 5.81 -6.09
C TYR A 26 5.23 6.03 -7.54
N ASP A 27 6.53 5.94 -7.82
CA ASP A 27 7.11 6.12 -9.15
C ASP A 27 7.28 4.78 -9.89
N ASP A 28 7.54 3.69 -9.16
CA ASP A 28 7.69 2.34 -9.71
C ASP A 28 7.10 1.23 -8.83
N LEU A 29 7.05 0.01 -9.37
CA LEU A 29 6.44 -1.13 -8.68
C LEU A 29 7.24 -1.58 -7.45
N ASP A 30 8.56 -1.41 -7.45
CA ASP A 30 9.39 -1.80 -6.32
C ASP A 30 9.09 -0.88 -5.11
N GLU A 31 8.98 0.43 -5.36
CA GLU A 31 8.55 1.41 -4.36
C GLU A 31 7.13 1.09 -3.86
N ALA A 32 6.21 0.71 -4.75
CA ALA A 32 4.85 0.34 -4.35
C ALA A 32 4.84 -0.87 -3.40
N ILE A 33 5.70 -1.87 -3.64
CA ILE A 33 5.85 -3.05 -2.78
C ILE A 33 6.44 -2.63 -1.42
N GLU A 34 7.47 -1.79 -1.41
CA GLU A 34 8.05 -1.26 -0.16
C GLU A 34 7.01 -0.49 0.67
N ILE A 35 6.21 0.37 0.02
CA ILE A 35 5.12 1.09 0.70
C ILE A 35 4.09 0.11 1.27
N ALA A 36 3.66 -0.88 0.48
CA ALA A 36 2.66 -1.85 0.91
C ALA A 36 3.14 -2.69 2.11
N ASN A 37 4.42 -3.08 2.12
CA ASN A 37 5.03 -3.89 3.18
C ASN A 37 5.53 -3.05 4.37
N SER A 38 5.44 -1.72 4.30
CA SER A 38 5.91 -0.83 5.39
C SER A 38 4.98 -0.79 6.61
N THR A 39 3.81 -1.43 6.55
CA THR A 39 2.90 -1.56 7.69
C THR A 39 3.30 -2.75 8.56
N THR A 40 3.22 -2.59 9.88
CA THR A 40 3.51 -3.69 10.82
C THR A 40 2.41 -4.78 10.80
N TYR A 41 1.23 -4.48 10.27
CA TYR A 41 0.06 -5.34 10.44
C TYR A 41 -0.16 -6.37 9.32
N GLY A 42 0.16 -6.05 8.06
CA GLY A 42 0.02 -6.96 6.91
C GLY A 42 -1.27 -7.79 6.91
N LEU A 43 -2.44 -7.14 6.96
CA LEU A 43 -3.73 -7.84 7.17
C LEU A 43 -4.44 -8.25 5.88
N THR A 44 -4.47 -7.36 4.90
CA THR A 44 -5.18 -7.54 3.63
C THR A 44 -4.63 -6.56 2.61
N ALA A 45 -4.44 -7.03 1.38
CA ALA A 45 -4.12 -6.20 0.22
C ALA A 45 -5.09 -6.46 -0.93
N ALA A 46 -5.33 -5.43 -1.74
CA ALA A 46 -6.10 -5.54 -2.97
C ALA A 46 -5.32 -4.85 -4.10
N ILE A 47 -5.19 -5.54 -5.24
CA ILE A 47 -4.47 -5.04 -6.41
C ILE A 47 -5.48 -4.72 -7.50
N TRP A 48 -5.43 -3.51 -8.04
CA TRP A 48 -6.29 -3.09 -9.15
C TRP A 48 -5.45 -2.76 -10.37
N THR A 49 -5.47 -3.64 -11.38
CA THR A 49 -4.73 -3.46 -12.63
C THR A 49 -5.39 -4.25 -13.76
N ASN A 50 -5.20 -3.79 -15.00
CA ASN A 50 -5.58 -4.55 -16.21
C ASN A 50 -4.44 -5.47 -16.71
N ASN A 51 -3.26 -5.43 -16.08
CA ASN A 51 -2.11 -6.26 -16.45
C ASN A 51 -2.03 -7.49 -15.54
N TYR A 52 -2.24 -8.67 -16.12
CA TYR A 52 -2.19 -9.95 -15.41
C TYR A 52 -0.82 -10.24 -14.77
N PHE A 53 0.27 -9.93 -15.46
CA PHE A 53 1.61 -10.19 -14.93
C PHE A 53 1.91 -9.31 -13.71
N THR A 54 1.56 -8.02 -13.77
CA THR A 54 1.68 -7.11 -12.63
C THR A 54 0.83 -7.56 -11.45
N ALA A 55 -0.39 -8.03 -11.70
CA ALA A 55 -1.25 -8.57 -10.64
C ALA A 55 -0.61 -9.79 -9.95
N MET A 56 -0.08 -10.73 -10.73
CA MET A 56 0.56 -11.93 -10.20
C MET A 56 1.88 -11.64 -9.48
N GLU A 57 2.66 -10.68 -9.97
CA GLU A 57 3.90 -10.23 -9.34
C GLU A 57 3.64 -9.57 -7.98
N LEU A 58 2.79 -8.54 -7.95
CA LEU A 58 2.44 -7.84 -6.71
C LEU A 58 1.78 -8.78 -5.69
N SER A 59 0.92 -9.71 -6.14
CA SER A 59 0.27 -10.68 -5.26
C SER A 59 1.26 -11.63 -4.59
N ARG A 60 2.46 -11.83 -5.14
CA ARG A 60 3.50 -12.68 -4.55
C ARG A 60 4.47 -11.91 -3.67
N SER A 61 4.64 -10.61 -3.94
CA SER A 61 5.61 -9.75 -3.26
C SER A 61 5.04 -9.00 -2.05
N ILE A 62 3.72 -8.78 -2.01
CA ILE A 62 3.08 -8.10 -0.88
C ILE A 62 2.88 -9.06 0.30
N GLU A 63 3.28 -8.62 1.49
CA GLU A 63 3.19 -9.34 2.76
C GLU A 63 1.92 -8.92 3.51
N ALA A 64 0.76 -9.45 3.07
CA ALA A 64 -0.54 -9.14 3.64
C ALA A 64 -1.49 -10.36 3.71
#